data_AF-A0A9E5DIF5-F1
#
_entry.id   AF-A0A9E5DIF5-F1
#
_cell.length_a   1.000
_cell.length_b   1.000
_cell.length_c   1.000
_cell.angle_alpha   90.00
_cell.angle_beta   90.00
_cell.angle_gamma   90.00
#
_symmetry.space_group_name_H-M   'P 1'
#
loop_
_entity.id
_entity.type
_entity.pdbx_description
1 polymer ?
#
loop_
_entity_poly.entity_id
_entity_poly.type
_entity_poly.pdbx_seq_one_letter_code
_entity_poly.pdbx_strand_id
1 'polypeptide(L)'
;MDDKIREYVERLIIKLYEERDLFFSDDELNSEGWKIFNEIVYHTLKAMPWYKRRIRDLRRKPTVESIFTFTCEAYGLPSDWSC
;
A
#
# COMPACT_ATOMS: atom_id res chain seq x y z
N MET A 1 -9.20 -3.49 13.83
CA MET A 1 -9.40 -4.09 12.50
C MET A 1 -9.63 -5.58 12.72
N ASP A 2 -10.54 -6.20 11.96
CA ASP A 2 -10.71 -7.66 12.00
C ASP A 2 -9.41 -8.34 11.54
N ASP A 3 -8.95 -9.38 12.25
CA ASP A 3 -7.67 -10.03 11.97
C ASP A 3 -7.62 -10.62 10.55
N LYS A 4 -8.74 -11.12 10.02
CA LYS A 4 -8.80 -11.63 8.64
C LYS A 4 -8.65 -10.52 7.61
N ILE A 5 -9.21 -9.35 7.87
CA ILE A 5 -9.04 -8.18 7.01
C ILE A 5 -7.59 -7.72 7.04
N ARG A 6 -6.97 -7.71 8.23
CA ARG A 6 -5.56 -7.38 8.38
C ARG A 6 -4.67 -8.31 7.56
N GLU A 7 -4.80 -9.62 7.75
CA GLU A 7 -4.04 -10.63 7.00
C GLU A 7 -4.25 -10.49 5.49
N TYR A 8 -5.47 -10.18 5.05
CA TYR A 8 -5.76 -9.96 3.64
C TYR A 8 -4.98 -8.76 3.08
N VAL A 9 -4.99 -7.63 3.80
CA VAL A 9 -4.25 -6.43 3.37
C VAL A 9 -2.74 -6.67 3.39
N GLU A 10 -2.22 -7.37 4.39
CA GLU A 10 -0.80 -7.74 4.47
C GLU A 10 -0.37 -8.59 3.25
N ARG A 11 -1.20 -9.55 2.82
CA ARG A 11 -0.95 -10.32 1.58
C ARG A 11 -0.95 -9.45 0.34
N LEU A 12 -1.84 -8.45 0.26
CA LEU A 12 -1.85 -7.50 -0.87
C LEU A 12 -0.57 -6.65 -0.91
N ILE A 13 -0.09 -6.20 0.26
CA ILE A 13 1.17 -5.44 0.36
C ILE A 13 2.36 -6.29 -0.08
N ILE A 14 2.45 -7.52 0.44
CA ILE A 14 3.53 -8.46 0.06
C ILE A 14 3.48 -8.74 -1.43
N LYS A 15 2.29 -9.01 -1.98
CA LYS A 15 2.12 -9.22 -3.43
C LYS A 15 2.57 -8.02 -4.25
N LEU A 16 2.17 -6.81 -3.84
CA LEU A 16 2.57 -5.56 -4.51
C LEU A 16 4.09 -5.36 -4.49
N TYR A 17 4.76 -5.84 -3.43
CA TYR A 17 6.20 -5.77 -3.23
C TYR A 17 6.99 -6.84 -4.01
N GLU A 18 6.59 -8.11 -3.92
CA GLU A 18 7.31 -9.23 -4.54
C GLU A 18 7.14 -9.24 -6.07
N GLU A 19 5.98 -8.83 -6.56
CA GLU A 19 5.65 -8.78 -7.99
C GLU A 19 5.72 -7.33 -8.52
N ARG A 20 6.66 -6.51 -8.04
CA ARG A 20 6.78 -5.08 -8.41
C ARG A 20 6.75 -4.84 -9.93
N ASP A 21 7.50 -5.63 -10.69
CA ASP A 21 7.58 -5.50 -12.16
C ASP A 21 6.23 -5.71 -12.86
N LEU A 22 5.27 -6.37 -12.20
CA LEU A 22 3.91 -6.57 -12.72
C LEU A 22 2.99 -5.39 -12.42
N PHE A 23 3.24 -4.64 -11.33
CA PHE A 23 2.32 -3.62 -10.81
C PHE A 23 2.81 -2.19 -10.99
N PHE A 24 4.10 -2.02 -11.27
CA PHE A 24 4.73 -0.73 -11.52
C PHE A 24 5.26 -0.66 -12.95
N SER A 25 5.10 0.50 -13.58
CA SER A 25 5.82 0.88 -14.80
C SER A 25 6.78 1.99 -14.40
N ASP A 26 8.09 1.72 -14.50
CA ASP A 26 9.13 2.57 -13.95
C ASP A 26 8.95 2.79 -12.43
N ASP A 27 8.55 4.00 -12.01
CA ASP A 27 8.34 4.36 -10.61
C ASP A 27 6.85 4.58 -10.28
N GLU A 28 5.94 4.30 -11.20
CA GLU A 28 4.51 4.60 -11.05
C GLU A 28 3.65 3.34 -11.10
N LEU A 29 2.53 3.34 -10.37
CA LEU A 29 1.54 2.27 -10.45
C LEU A 29 0.93 2.20 -11.85
N ASN A 30 0.92 1.00 -12.44
CA ASN A 30 0.13 0.71 -13.63
C ASN A 30 -1.34 0.41 -13.24
N SER A 31 -2.17 0.07 -14.22
CA SER A 31 -3.60 -0.20 -13.99
C SER A 31 -3.88 -1.32 -12.98
N GLU A 32 -3.07 -2.38 -12.96
CA GLU A 32 -3.23 -3.49 -12.02
C GLU A 32 -2.72 -3.10 -10.63
N GLY A 33 -1.59 -2.37 -10.56
CA GLY A 33 -1.07 -1.84 -9.31
C GLY A 33 -2.08 -0.92 -8.61
N TRP A 34 -2.78 -0.06 -9.38
CA TRP A 34 -3.84 0.79 -8.83
C TRP A 34 -5.01 0.01 -8.23
N LYS A 35 -5.36 -1.16 -8.77
CA LYS A 35 -6.42 -1.99 -8.18
C LYS A 35 -6.01 -2.50 -6.80
N ILE A 36 -4.81 -3.07 -6.70
CA ILE A 36 -4.26 -3.58 -5.43
C ILE A 36 -4.13 -2.44 -4.42
N PHE A 37 -3.53 -1.32 -4.83
CA PHE A 37 -3.31 -0.19 -3.95
C PHE A 37 -4.61 0.45 -3.45
N ASN A 38 -5.64 0.55 -4.30
CA ASN A 38 -6.95 1.06 -3.87
C ASN A 38 -7.63 0.14 -2.86
N GLU A 39 -7.48 -1.17 -2.97
CA GLU A 39 -8.00 -2.13 -2.01
C GLU A 39 -7.30 -1.99 -0.65
N ILE A 40 -5.96 -1.87 -0.65
CA ILE A 40 -5.18 -1.58 0.56
C ILE A 40 -5.67 -0.28 1.21
N VAL A 41 -5.79 0.80 0.42
CA VAL A 41 -6.25 2.11 0.90
C VAL A 41 -7.66 2.05 1.48
N TYR A 42 -8.58 1.33 0.84
CA TYR A 42 -9.96 1.19 1.30
C TYR A 42 -10.04 0.58 2.69
N HIS A 43 -9.38 -0.57 2.90
CA HIS A 43 -9.36 -1.23 4.21
C HIS A 43 -8.57 -0.44 5.25
N THR A 44 -7.46 0.19 4.84
CA THR A 44 -6.69 1.09 5.71
C THR A 44 -7.57 2.21 6.23
N LEU A 45 -8.31 2.93 5.36
CA LEU A 45 -9.14 4.05 5.79
C LEU A 45 -10.35 3.64 6.61
N LYS A 46 -10.89 2.44 6.35
CA LYS A 46 -11.98 1.87 7.15
C LYS A 46 -11.51 1.54 8.57
N ALA A 47 -10.30 1.03 8.74
CA ALA A 47 -9.73 0.64 10.02
C ALA A 47 -9.03 1.79 10.77
N MET A 48 -8.37 2.68 10.02
CA MET A 48 -7.46 3.72 10.52
C MET A 48 -7.72 5.05 9.80
N PRO A 49 -8.86 5.73 10.09
CA PRO A 49 -9.27 6.92 9.36
C PRO A 49 -8.28 8.11 9.45
N TRP A 50 -7.41 8.13 10.46
CA TRP A 50 -6.38 9.17 10.63
C TRP A 50 -5.35 9.21 9.48
N TYR A 51 -5.18 8.12 8.73
CA TYR A 51 -4.34 8.11 7.52
C TYR A 51 -4.94 8.88 6.33
N LYS A 52 -6.18 9.40 6.42
CA LYS A 52 -6.84 10.12 5.31
C LYS A 52 -6.00 11.23 4.71
N ARG A 53 -5.31 12.02 5.55
CA ARG A 53 -4.41 13.09 5.07
C ARG A 53 -3.19 12.51 4.37
N ARG A 54 -2.53 11.52 4.99
CA ARG A 54 -1.34 10.83 4.44
C ARG A 54 -1.63 10.21 3.07
N ILE A 55 -2.76 9.51 2.93
CA ILE A 55 -3.18 8.88 1.67
C ILE A 55 -3.54 9.91 0.60
N ARG A 56 -4.19 11.02 0.96
CA ARG A 56 -4.45 12.11 0.02
C ARG A 56 -3.15 12.68 -0.55
N ASP A 57 -2.15 12.87 0.30
CA ASP A 57 -0.86 13.41 -0.11
C ASP A 57 -0.07 12.38 -0.93
N LEU A 58 -0.13 11.10 -0.55
CA LEU A 58 0.44 9.96 -1.29
C LEU A 58 -0.12 9.85 -2.71
N ARG A 59 -1.43 10.00 -2.89
CA ARG A 59 -2.09 9.94 -4.21
C ARG A 59 -1.65 11.04 -5.18
N ARG A 60 -1.03 12.12 -4.70
CA ARG A 60 -0.49 13.18 -5.58
C ARG A 60 0.80 12.74 -6.26
N LYS A 61 1.57 11.85 -5.63
CA LYS A 61 2.83 11.32 -6.16
C LYS A 61 3.06 9.88 -5.64
N PRO A 62 2.35 8.89 -6.20
CA PRO A 62 2.36 7.51 -5.72
C PRO A 62 3.54 6.75 -6.35
N THR A 63 4.75 7.06 -5.89
CA THR A 63 5.97 6.34 -6.29
C THR A 63 6.07 5.01 -5.57
N VAL A 64 6.89 4.09 -6.09
CA VAL A 64 7.26 2.84 -5.43
C VAL A 64 7.66 3.12 -3.98
N GLU A 65 8.57 4.08 -3.81
CA GLU A 65 9.09 4.46 -2.50
C GLU A 65 8.02 5.02 -1.56
N SER A 66 7.18 5.95 -2.05
CA SER A 66 6.19 6.60 -1.20
C SER A 66 5.07 5.64 -0.78
N ILE A 67 4.73 4.67 -1.64
CA ILE A 67 3.77 3.61 -1.34
C ILE A 67 4.32 2.67 -0.27
N PHE A 68 5.54 2.15 -0.44
CA PHE A 68 6.10 1.18 0.51
C PHE A 68 6.48 1.80 1.85
N THR A 69 6.87 3.08 1.86
CA THR A 69 7.02 3.85 3.10
C THR A 69 5.69 3.91 3.85
N PHE A 70 4.59 4.24 3.15
CA PHE A 70 3.27 4.28 3.77
C PHE A 70 2.80 2.90 4.27
N THR A 71 2.99 1.83 3.50
CA THR A 71 2.58 0.50 3.95
C THR A 71 3.42 0.02 5.12
N CYS A 72 4.72 0.39 5.20
CA CYS A 72 5.51 0.08 6.37
C CYS A 72 5.05 0.87 7.60
N GLU A 73 4.79 2.18 7.44
CA GLU A 73 4.23 3.02 8.52
C GLU A 73 2.92 2.43 9.08
N ALA A 74 2.04 1.90 8.21
CA ALA A 74 0.70 1.46 8.60
C ALA A 74 0.62 -0.01 9.05
N TYR A 75 1.47 -0.89 8.49
CA TYR A 75 1.37 -2.34 8.66
C TYR A 75 2.70 -3.00 9.07
N GLY A 76 3.82 -2.29 9.02
CA GLY A 76 5.16 -2.86 9.23
C GLY A 76 5.65 -3.69 8.04
N LEU A 77 5.06 -3.49 6.85
CA LEU A 77 5.37 -4.25 5.63
C LEU A 77 5.66 -3.33 4.43
N PRO A 78 6.62 -3.70 3.57
CA PRO A 78 7.50 -4.88 3.69
C PRO A 78 8.55 -4.66 4.79
N SER A 79 8.95 -5.74 5.49
CA SER A 79 9.79 -5.65 6.69
C SER A 79 11.26 -5.31 6.42
N ASP A 80 11.71 -5.48 5.18
CA ASP A 80 13.02 -5.08 4.67
C ASP A 80 13.03 -3.67 4.06
N TRP A 81 11.85 -3.03 3.95
CA TRP A 81 11.76 -1.62 3.60
C TRP A 81 12.18 -0.77 4.80
N SER A 82 12.94 0.30 4.57
CA SER A 82 13.37 1.17 5.67
C SER A 82 12.19 2.00 6.18
N CYS A 83 11.89 1.83 7.45
CA CYS A 83 10.93 2.56 8.27
C CYS A 83 11.69 3.05 9.51
#